data_AF-A0A8X7N4T6-F1
#
_entry.id   AF-A0A8X7N4T6-F1
#
_cell.length_a   1.000
_cell.length_b   1.000
_cell.length_c   1.000
_cell.angle_alpha   90.00
_cell.angle_beta   90.00
_cell.angle_gamma   90.00
#
_symmetry.space_group_name_H-M   'P 1'
#
loop_
_entity.id
_entity.type
_entity.pdbx_description
1 polymer ?
#
loop_
_entity_poly.entity_id
_entity_poly.type
_entity_poly.pdbx_seq_one_letter_code
_entity_poly.pdbx_strand_id
1 'polypeptide(L)'
;SLAEFDEPTTKAPLFRPYAPPETSGANFQVLCIADCRGMEMVSFEPRGTWKCRSTASKTEFIEVTFEDGEWTDYDEKGDVPVSIMEFESKWDRK
;
A
#
# COMPACT_ATOMS: atom_id res chain seq x y z
N SER A 1 7.38 -36.53 11.54
CA SER A 1 8.17 -35.53 10.77
C SER A 1 8.06 -34.21 11.49
N LEU A 2 9.15 -33.74 12.10
CA LEU A 2 9.22 -32.37 12.62
C LEU A 2 9.43 -31.48 11.40
N ALA A 3 8.45 -30.65 11.07
CA ALA A 3 8.67 -29.58 10.11
C ALA A 3 9.56 -28.54 10.80
N GLU A 4 10.84 -28.53 10.42
CA GLU A 4 11.72 -27.40 10.72
C GLU A 4 11.22 -26.23 9.87
N PHE A 5 10.70 -25.19 10.54
CA PHE A 5 10.42 -23.93 9.88
C PHE A 5 11.75 -23.21 9.71
N ASP A 6 12.09 -22.87 8.47
CA ASP A 6 13.23 -21.99 8.18
C ASP A 6 13.14 -20.73 9.07
N GLU A 7 14.25 -20.37 9.73
CA GLU A 7 14.33 -19.13 10.51
C GLU A 7 13.84 -17.93 9.67
N PRO A 8 13.11 -16.97 10.25
CA PRO A 8 12.57 -15.84 9.51
C PRO A 8 13.73 -15.03 8.95
N THR A 9 14.05 -15.28 7.67
CA THR A 9 15.21 -14.67 7.01
C THR A 9 15.14 -13.14 7.06
N THR A 10 16.29 -12.55 7.30
CA THR A 10 16.66 -11.12 7.31
C THR A 10 16.47 -10.42 5.95
N LYS A 11 15.39 -10.72 5.22
CA LYS A 11 15.11 -10.12 3.91
C LYS A 11 14.61 -8.69 4.07
N ALA A 12 15.06 -7.82 3.17
CA ALA A 12 14.54 -6.46 2.98
C ALA A 12 13.00 -6.47 3.05
N PRO A 13 12.37 -5.40 3.57
CA PRO A 13 10.93 -5.37 3.78
C PRO A 13 10.22 -5.82 2.51
N LEU A 14 9.38 -6.85 2.64
CA LEU A 14 8.64 -7.44 1.53
C LEU A 14 7.51 -6.53 1.04
N PHE A 15 7.48 -5.26 1.49
CA PHE A 15 6.55 -4.23 1.07
C PHE A 15 7.29 -2.98 0.57
N ARG A 16 6.67 -2.26 -0.34
CA ARG A 16 7.18 -0.99 -0.88
C ARG A 16 6.09 0.08 -0.80
N PRO A 17 6.42 1.33 -0.43
CA PRO A 17 5.47 2.43 -0.53
C PRO A 17 5.00 2.62 -1.98
N TYR A 18 3.72 2.92 -2.13
CA TYR A 18 3.20 3.42 -3.41
C TYR A 18 3.62 4.88 -3.59
N ALA A 19 4.08 5.24 -4.79
CA ALA A 19 4.31 6.62 -5.18
C ALA A 19 3.74 6.84 -6.58
N PRO A 20 2.75 7.74 -6.77
CA PRO A 20 2.20 7.98 -8.10
C PRO A 20 3.29 8.53 -9.04
N PRO A 21 3.30 8.16 -10.32
CA PRO A 21 4.20 8.75 -11.31
C PRO A 21 3.99 10.27 -11.41
N GLU A 22 5.04 11.03 -11.73
CA GLU A 22 4.93 12.49 -11.85
C GLU A 22 4.17 12.93 -13.12
N THR A 23 4.21 12.10 -14.17
CA THR A 23 3.75 12.48 -15.52
C THR A 23 2.59 11.65 -16.05
N SER A 24 2.15 10.63 -15.31
CA SER A 24 0.99 9.82 -15.65
C SER A 24 0.08 9.66 -14.44
N GLY A 25 -1.18 9.33 -14.68
CA GLY A 25 -2.09 8.92 -13.60
C GLY A 25 -1.62 7.67 -12.85
N ALA A 26 -2.41 7.25 -11.87
CA ALA A 26 -2.15 6.07 -11.08
C ALA A 26 -1.92 4.83 -11.95
N ASN A 27 -0.90 4.04 -11.61
CA ASN A 27 -0.58 2.76 -12.24
C ASN A 27 -0.38 1.66 -11.20
N PHE A 28 -0.52 0.39 -11.60
CA PHE A 28 -0.20 -0.73 -10.70
C PHE A 28 1.29 -0.75 -10.35
N GLN A 29 1.59 -0.86 -9.05
CA GLN A 29 2.93 -1.03 -8.52
C GLN A 29 2.98 -2.17 -7.51
N VAL A 30 4.14 -2.77 -7.33
CA VAL A 30 4.32 -3.88 -6.37
C VAL A 30 4.29 -3.32 -4.95
N LEU A 31 3.15 -3.49 -4.27
CA LEU A 31 2.97 -3.13 -2.87
C LEU A 31 3.63 -4.14 -1.94
N CYS A 32 3.44 -5.44 -2.16
CA CYS A 32 4.07 -6.49 -1.36
C CYS A 32 4.35 -7.77 -2.15
N ILE A 33 5.16 -8.66 -1.56
CA ILE A 33 5.42 -10.02 -2.04
C ILE A 33 5.05 -10.98 -0.93
N ALA A 34 4.14 -11.91 -1.22
CA ALA A 34 3.75 -12.98 -0.31
C ALA A 34 4.28 -14.33 -0.80
N ASP A 35 4.89 -15.12 0.10
CA ASP A 35 5.26 -16.51 -0.14
C ASP A 35 4.13 -17.41 0.38
N CYS A 36 3.43 -18.08 -0.54
CA CYS A 36 2.27 -18.91 -0.23
C CYS A 36 2.57 -20.36 -0.60
N ARG A 37 2.42 -21.29 0.36
CA ARG A 37 2.58 -22.73 0.14
C ARG A 37 1.25 -23.43 0.33
N GLY A 38 0.65 -23.89 -0.76
CA GLY A 38 -0.67 -24.55 -0.74
C GLY A 38 -1.85 -23.60 -0.52
N MET A 39 -1.64 -22.29 -0.70
CA MET A 39 -2.67 -21.25 -0.59
C MET A 39 -2.60 -20.32 -1.81
N GLU A 40 -3.74 -19.75 -2.19
CA GLU A 40 -3.85 -18.75 -3.24
C GLU A 40 -4.42 -17.44 -2.68
N MET A 41 -3.82 -16.33 -3.09
CA MET A 41 -4.31 -15.00 -2.78
C MET A 41 -5.37 -14.59 -3.79
N VAL A 42 -6.57 -14.24 -3.30
CA VAL A 42 -7.75 -13.96 -4.14
C VAL A 42 -8.15 -12.49 -4.16
N SER A 43 -7.89 -11.75 -3.09
CA SER A 43 -8.20 -10.33 -2.97
C SER A 43 -7.24 -9.66 -1.98
N PHE A 44 -7.24 -8.33 -1.97
CA PHE A 44 -6.54 -7.54 -0.97
C PHE A 44 -7.44 -6.38 -0.54
N GLU A 45 -7.60 -6.22 0.77
CA GLU A 45 -8.33 -5.11 1.38
C GLU A 45 -7.37 -4.34 2.29
N PRO A 46 -7.16 -3.03 2.06
CA PRO A 46 -6.20 -2.21 2.82
C PRO A 46 -6.76 -1.81 4.20
N ARG A 47 -7.08 -2.79 5.04
CA ARG A 47 -7.62 -2.55 6.40
C ARG A 47 -6.55 -1.98 7.34
N GLY A 48 -7.02 -1.33 8.40
CA GLY A 48 -6.18 -0.75 9.45
C GLY A 48 -5.71 0.67 9.11
N THR A 49 -4.74 1.14 9.87
CA THR A 49 -4.21 2.51 9.76
C THR A 49 -2.97 2.55 8.89
N TRP A 50 -3.01 3.40 7.89
CA TRP A 50 -1.94 3.68 6.94
C TRP A 50 -1.36 5.07 7.19
N LYS A 51 -0.25 5.33 6.50
CA LYS A 51 0.32 6.67 6.41
C LYS A 51 0.62 7.03 4.98
N CYS A 52 0.47 8.30 4.64
CA CYS A 52 0.81 8.84 3.34
C CYS A 52 1.49 10.21 3.48
N ARG A 53 1.92 10.75 2.35
CA ARG A 53 2.56 12.06 2.29
C ARG A 53 2.02 12.82 1.09
N SER A 54 1.63 14.08 1.30
CA SER A 54 1.21 14.98 0.23
C SER A 54 2.31 15.11 -0.83
N THR A 55 1.92 15.01 -2.10
CA THR A 55 2.82 15.24 -3.23
C THR A 55 3.27 16.70 -3.31
N ALA A 56 2.39 17.63 -2.93
CA ALA A 56 2.58 19.08 -3.01
C ALA A 56 3.49 19.63 -1.91
N SER A 57 3.17 19.38 -0.63
CA SER A 57 3.82 20.08 0.50
C SER A 57 4.74 19.20 1.36
N LYS A 58 4.68 17.88 1.12
CA LYS A 58 5.28 16.83 1.94
C LYS A 58 4.69 16.70 3.35
N THR A 59 3.53 17.30 3.63
CA THR A 59 2.73 17.03 4.84
C THR A 59 2.50 15.53 5.01
N GLU A 60 2.71 15.02 6.21
CA GLU A 60 2.53 13.61 6.55
C GLU A 60 1.16 13.41 7.20
N PHE A 61 0.43 12.40 6.73
CA PHE A 61 -0.82 11.94 7.32
C PHE A 61 -0.55 10.55 7.89
N ILE A 62 -0.74 10.37 9.20
CA ILE A 62 -0.39 9.12 9.91
C ILE A 62 -1.59 8.27 10.33
N GLU A 63 -2.81 8.78 10.13
CA GLU A 63 -4.07 8.14 10.50
C GLU A 63 -4.96 7.91 9.27
N VAL A 64 -4.37 7.41 8.19
CA VAL A 64 -5.10 7.14 6.94
C VAL A 64 -5.88 5.84 7.09
N THR A 65 -7.21 5.90 7.01
CA THR A 65 -8.07 4.73 6.97
C THR A 65 -8.93 4.80 5.72
N PHE A 66 -9.11 3.66 5.05
CA PHE A 66 -9.89 3.57 3.82
C PHE A 66 -11.31 3.14 4.16
N GLU A 67 -12.23 4.11 4.20
CA GLU A 67 -13.67 3.85 4.28
C GLU A 67 -14.17 3.59 2.86
N ASP A 68 -14.77 2.42 2.62
CA ASP A 68 -15.22 1.99 1.29
C ASP A 68 -14.14 2.07 0.17
N GLY A 69 -12.87 1.97 0.55
CA GLY A 69 -11.73 2.01 -0.38
C GLY A 69 -11.22 3.42 -0.70
N GLU A 70 -11.73 4.44 -0.01
CA GLU A 70 -11.44 5.84 -0.27
C GLU A 70 -10.91 6.56 0.97
N TRP A 71 -10.12 7.60 0.76
CA TRP A 71 -9.64 8.51 1.80
C TRP A 71 -9.54 9.92 1.24
N THR A 72 -10.00 10.90 2.02
CA THR A 72 -9.93 12.33 1.67
C THR A 72 -9.53 13.14 2.89
N ASP A 73 -8.70 14.16 2.69
CA ASP A 73 -8.29 15.10 3.72
C ASP A 73 -7.90 16.44 3.08
N TYR A 74 -7.41 17.39 3.87
CA TYR A 74 -6.95 18.68 3.41
C TYR A 74 -5.50 18.95 3.84
N ASP A 75 -4.65 19.29 2.87
CA ASP A 75 -3.25 19.65 3.13
C ASP A 75 -3.12 21.15 3.39
N GLU A 76 -3.27 21.55 4.66
CA GLU A 76 -3.15 22.93 5.14
C GLU A 76 -1.88 23.65 4.68
N LYS A 77 -0.76 22.92 4.57
CA LYS A 77 0.52 23.50 4.13
C LYS A 77 0.57 23.72 2.62
N GLY A 78 -0.10 22.85 1.87
CA GLY A 78 -0.21 22.93 0.41
C GLY A 78 -1.38 23.79 -0.08
N ASP A 79 -2.32 24.12 0.80
CA ASP A 79 -3.60 24.81 0.51
C ASP A 79 -4.43 24.07 -0.55
N VAL A 80 -4.45 22.73 -0.49
CA VAL A 80 -5.11 21.88 -1.48
C VAL A 80 -5.83 20.69 -0.84
N PRO A 81 -7.00 20.27 -1.37
CA PRO A 81 -7.59 19.00 -0.99
C PRO A 81 -6.71 17.84 -1.49
N VAL A 82 -6.61 16.79 -0.68
CA VAL A 82 -5.87 15.57 -1.01
C VAL A 82 -6.77 14.36 -0.87
N SER A 83 -6.56 13.35 -1.71
CA SER A 83 -7.36 12.13 -1.68
C SER A 83 -6.60 10.93 -2.23
N ILE A 84 -7.05 9.75 -1.82
CA ILE A 84 -6.70 8.46 -2.42
C ILE A 84 -8.05 7.78 -2.68
N MET A 85 -8.39 7.62 -3.96
CA MET A 85 -9.67 7.11 -4.42
C MET A 85 -9.44 5.93 -5.36
N GLU A 86 -10.52 5.23 -5.74
CA GLU A 86 -10.48 4.17 -6.76
C GLU A 86 -9.41 3.10 -6.47
N PHE A 87 -9.35 2.63 -5.21
CA PHE A 87 -8.35 1.64 -4.81
C PHE A 87 -8.54 0.33 -5.59
N GLU A 88 -7.53 -0.02 -6.38
CA GLU A 88 -7.47 -1.30 -7.09
C GLU A 88 -6.27 -2.13 -6.64
N SER A 89 -6.45 -3.45 -6.56
CA SER A 89 -5.38 -4.41 -6.30
C SER A 89 -5.49 -5.61 -7.21
N LYS A 90 -4.34 -6.21 -7.52
CA LYS A 90 -4.25 -7.49 -8.21
C LYS A 90 -3.07 -8.29 -7.69
N TRP A 91 -3.26 -9.60 -7.62
CA TRP A 91 -2.19 -10.54 -7.37
C TRP A 91 -1.61 -10.99 -8.70
N ASP A 92 -0.29 -10.89 -8.84
CA ASP A 92 0.43 -11.38 -10.01
C ASP A 92 1.31 -12.56 -9.59
N ARG A 93 1.30 -13.63 -10.38
CA ARG A 93 2.13 -14.81 -10.16
C ARG A 93 3.42 -14.63 -10.95
N LYS A 94 4.55 -14.60 -10.26
CA LYS A 94 5.87 -14.57 -10.91
C LYS A 94 6.27 -15.94 -11.44
#